data_AF-A0A162J0A3-F1
#
_entry.id   AF-A0A162J0A3-F1
#
_cell.length_a   1.000
_cell.length_b   1.000
_cell.length_c   1.000
_cell.angle_alpha   90.00
_cell.angle_beta   90.00
_cell.angle_gamma   90.00
#
_symmetry.space_group_name_H-M   'P 1'
#
loop_
_entity.id
_entity.type
_entity.pdbx_description
1 polymer ?
#
loop_
_entity_poly.entity_id
_entity_poly.type
_entity_poly.pdbx_seq_one_letter_code
_entity_poly.pdbx_strand_id
1 'polypeptide(L)'
;MAEMSAREGRDEVVRLVIETTKQLDLEGWWPRNGVAGPDGCTRNGGKKGASYSYEQWAPRGTDFAGDARKVAAYWESLGMSVRIADSTPWPSVYAEGGPVLRAAFDTSAADDSYQIVAVAPCAEGDYHDLLLEDNAQRAAGEVLPGDEGVRVKPDPRETPPQAGPTPSE
;
A
#
# COMPACT_ATOMS: atom_id res chain seq x y z
N MET A 1 27.04 -1.72 0.32
CA MET A 1 25.71 -1.53 0.95
C MET A 1 24.89 -2.74 0.57
N ALA A 2 24.24 -3.41 1.52
CA ALA A 2 23.34 -4.50 1.18
C ALA A 2 22.16 -3.90 0.40
N GLU A 3 21.78 -4.53 -0.70
CA GLU A 3 20.56 -4.20 -1.43
C GLU A 3 19.37 -4.63 -0.57
N MET A 4 18.37 -3.77 -0.47
CA MET A 4 17.12 -4.07 0.26
C MET A 4 16.49 -5.34 -0.31
N SER A 5 16.06 -6.25 0.56
CA SER A 5 15.29 -7.43 0.17
C SER A 5 13.86 -7.05 -0.21
N ALA A 6 13.18 -7.92 -0.97
CA ALA A 6 11.80 -7.66 -1.38
C ALA A 6 10.85 -7.47 -0.17
N ARG A 7 11.07 -8.22 0.92
CA ARG A 7 10.27 -8.10 2.16
C ARG A 7 10.56 -6.83 2.94
N GLU A 8 11.81 -6.40 3.02
CA GLU A 8 12.11 -5.06 3.56
C GLU A 8 11.42 -3.98 2.71
N GLY A 9 11.37 -4.16 1.39
CA GLY A 9 10.62 -3.29 0.48
C GLY A 9 9.12 -3.24 0.78
N ARG A 10 8.49 -4.39 1.08
CA ARG A 10 7.08 -4.46 1.54
C ARG A 10 6.89 -3.63 2.81
N ASP A 11 7.73 -3.85 3.80
CA ASP A 11 7.60 -3.21 5.10
C ASP A 11 7.78 -1.69 4.97
N GLU A 12 8.69 -1.23 4.11
CA GLU A 12 8.91 0.18 3.80
C GLU A 12 7.74 0.85 3.08
N VAL A 13 7.15 0.22 2.07
CA VAL A 13 5.98 0.80 1.38
C VAL A 13 4.76 0.87 2.29
N VAL A 14 4.54 -0.17 3.12
CA VAL A 14 3.44 -0.20 4.09
C VAL A 14 3.64 0.92 5.12
N ARG A 15 4.85 1.01 5.70
CA ARG A 15 5.18 2.06 6.65
C ARG A 15 4.98 3.45 6.04
N LEU A 16 5.50 3.71 4.85
CA LEU A 16 5.37 5.02 4.22
C LEU A 16 3.90 5.41 4.05
N VAL A 17 3.07 4.51 3.50
CA VAL A 17 1.65 4.77 3.26
C VAL A 17 0.92 5.02 4.59
N ILE A 18 1.10 4.15 5.59
CA ILE A 18 0.42 4.27 6.90
C ILE A 18 0.88 5.52 7.67
N GLU A 19 2.16 5.86 7.66
CA GLU A 19 2.62 7.09 8.30
C GLU A 19 2.19 8.36 7.53
N THR A 20 2.00 8.26 6.21
CA THR A 20 1.44 9.35 5.40
C THR A 20 -0.03 9.60 5.74
N THR A 21 -0.83 8.54 5.98
CA THR A 21 -2.24 8.73 6.38
C THR A 21 -2.35 9.52 7.68
N LYS A 22 -1.42 9.33 8.62
CA LYS A 22 -1.37 10.06 9.91
C LYS A 22 -1.04 11.54 9.77
N GLN A 23 -0.51 11.98 8.63
CA GLN A 23 -0.28 13.40 8.36
C GLN A 23 -1.57 14.13 7.95
N LEU A 24 -2.63 13.38 7.65
CA LEU A 24 -3.91 13.88 7.22
C LEU A 24 -4.93 13.66 8.34
N ASP A 25 -5.70 14.69 8.66
CA ASP A 25 -6.80 14.61 9.62
C ASP A 25 -8.04 14.04 8.93
N LEU A 26 -7.89 12.80 8.42
CA LEU A 26 -8.91 12.06 7.71
C LEU A 26 -9.03 10.65 8.27
N GLU A 27 -10.26 10.24 8.51
CA GLU A 27 -10.59 8.88 8.91
C GLU A 27 -11.06 8.03 7.73
N GLY A 28 -11.19 6.72 7.98
CA GLY A 28 -11.72 5.79 7.00
C GLY A 28 -10.73 5.46 5.90
N TRP A 29 -9.45 5.30 6.23
CA TRP A 29 -8.48 4.70 5.31
C TRP A 29 -8.71 3.18 5.21
N TRP A 30 -8.72 2.62 4.00
CA TRP A 30 -8.74 1.18 3.78
C TRP A 30 -7.86 0.73 2.59
N PRO A 31 -7.32 -0.51 2.63
CA PRO A 31 -6.56 -1.07 1.52
C PRO A 31 -7.51 -1.63 0.44
N ARG A 32 -7.95 -0.77 -0.50
CA ARG A 32 -8.96 -1.09 -1.52
C ARG A 32 -8.61 -2.31 -2.38
N ASN A 33 -7.34 -2.44 -2.76
CA ASN A 33 -6.85 -3.51 -3.60
C ASN A 33 -6.32 -4.74 -2.82
N GLY A 34 -6.54 -4.78 -1.50
CA GLY A 34 -6.20 -5.91 -0.64
C GLY A 34 -4.81 -5.83 -0.04
N VAL A 35 -4.24 -6.99 0.27
CA VAL A 35 -2.93 -7.13 0.94
C VAL A 35 -1.78 -6.61 0.09
N ALA A 36 -0.65 -6.27 0.72
CA ALA A 36 0.59 -5.98 0.00
C ALA A 36 1.13 -7.27 -0.65
N GLY A 37 0.89 -7.43 -1.94
CA GLY A 37 1.35 -8.57 -2.75
C GLY A 37 2.66 -8.28 -3.48
N PRO A 38 3.52 -9.30 -3.70
CA PRO A 38 4.70 -9.16 -4.54
C PRO A 38 4.32 -9.15 -6.02
N ASP A 39 4.97 -8.26 -6.76
CA ASP A 39 4.93 -8.16 -8.22
C ASP A 39 6.29 -8.48 -8.82
N GLY A 40 6.27 -9.06 -10.03
CA GLY A 40 7.49 -9.32 -10.80
C GLY A 40 8.10 -8.03 -11.33
N CYS A 41 9.41 -7.90 -11.23
CA CYS A 41 10.17 -6.82 -11.84
C CYS A 41 11.46 -7.36 -12.47
N THR A 42 12.09 -6.57 -13.34
CA THR A 42 13.35 -6.94 -14.00
C THR A 42 14.48 -6.10 -13.45
N ARG A 43 15.50 -6.76 -12.89
CA ARG A 43 16.73 -6.11 -12.42
C ARG A 43 17.70 -5.89 -13.57
N ASN A 44 18.73 -5.08 -13.31
CA ASN A 44 19.83 -4.85 -14.25
C ASN A 44 20.42 -6.17 -14.77
N GLY A 45 20.63 -6.24 -16.09
CA GLY A 45 21.11 -7.45 -16.76
C GLY A 45 20.04 -8.53 -16.99
N GLY A 46 18.75 -8.18 -16.89
CA GLY A 46 17.64 -9.10 -17.21
C GLY A 46 17.36 -10.15 -16.14
N LYS A 47 17.91 -9.98 -14.94
CA LYS A 47 17.69 -10.91 -13.82
C LYS A 47 16.28 -10.73 -13.26
N LYS A 48 15.69 -11.84 -12.82
CA LYS A 48 14.42 -11.82 -12.09
C LYS A 48 14.55 -10.98 -10.81
N GLY A 49 13.51 -10.24 -10.52
CA GLY A 49 13.34 -9.54 -9.25
C GLY A 49 11.88 -9.50 -8.84
N ALA A 50 11.68 -9.06 -7.60
CA ALA A 50 10.38 -8.82 -7.04
C ALA A 50 10.33 -7.42 -6.41
N SER A 51 9.14 -6.83 -6.42
CA SER A 51 8.83 -5.56 -5.78
C SER A 51 7.50 -5.68 -5.06
N TYR A 52 7.25 -4.83 -4.07
CA TYR A 52 5.94 -4.69 -3.46
C TYR A 52 5.38 -3.32 -3.76
N SER A 53 4.06 -3.23 -3.80
CA SER A 53 3.35 -1.96 -3.74
C SER A 53 2.27 -2.03 -2.67
N TYR A 54 1.92 -0.88 -2.11
CA TYR A 54 0.86 -0.78 -1.14
C TYR A 54 0.12 0.53 -1.32
N GLU A 55 -1.18 0.50 -1.03
CA GLU A 55 -2.04 1.66 -1.15
C GLU A 55 -3.15 1.68 -0.12
N GLN A 56 -3.54 2.89 0.25
CA GLN A 56 -4.65 3.19 1.13
C GLN A 56 -5.55 4.23 0.47
N TRP A 57 -6.85 4.04 0.63
CA TRP A 57 -7.89 4.89 0.08
C TRP A 57 -8.73 5.45 1.21
N ALA A 58 -9.19 6.70 1.09
CA ALA A 58 -10.10 7.32 2.04
C ALA A 58 -11.16 8.15 1.30
N PRO A 59 -12.30 8.48 1.93
CA PRO A 59 -13.19 9.51 1.39
C PRO A 59 -12.38 10.79 1.12
N ARG A 60 -12.75 11.58 0.12
CA ARG A 60 -12.01 12.81 -0.15
C ARG A 60 -12.15 13.81 1.00
N GLY A 61 -11.06 14.49 1.33
CA GLY A 61 -11.07 15.65 2.23
C GLY A 61 -11.75 16.88 1.61
N THR A 62 -11.54 18.04 2.23
CA THR A 62 -12.05 19.33 1.71
C THR A 62 -10.96 20.35 1.41
N ASP A 63 -9.76 20.19 1.99
CA ASP A 63 -8.59 21.05 1.77
C ASP A 63 -7.55 20.36 0.89
N PHE A 64 -7.87 20.13 -0.38
CA PHE A 64 -7.01 19.38 -1.31
C PHE A 64 -5.58 19.95 -1.39
N ALA A 65 -5.47 21.27 -1.49
CA ALA A 65 -4.19 21.95 -1.62
C ALA A 65 -3.40 21.95 -0.30
N GLY A 66 -4.06 22.10 0.85
CA GLY A 66 -3.40 21.99 2.15
C GLY A 66 -2.92 20.57 2.42
N ASP A 67 -3.74 19.57 2.13
CA ASP A 67 -3.39 18.16 2.32
C ASP A 67 -2.24 17.73 1.40
N ALA A 68 -2.24 18.16 0.13
CA ALA A 68 -1.12 17.93 -0.78
C ALA A 68 0.19 18.54 -0.25
N ARG A 69 0.15 19.76 0.33
CA ARG A 69 1.33 20.38 0.94
C ARG A 69 1.82 19.63 2.19
N LYS A 70 0.92 19.12 3.04
CA LYS A 70 1.29 18.31 4.22
C LYS A 70 2.01 17.03 3.80
N VAL A 71 1.45 16.30 2.84
CA VAL A 71 2.05 15.07 2.31
C VAL A 71 3.40 15.37 1.66
N ALA A 72 3.49 16.42 0.85
CA ALA A 72 4.75 16.82 0.22
C ALA A 72 5.84 17.14 1.25
N ALA A 73 5.52 17.96 2.26
CA ALA A 73 6.48 18.31 3.31
C ALA A 73 6.94 17.08 4.13
N TYR A 74 6.02 16.14 4.40
CA TYR A 74 6.37 14.90 5.06
C TYR A 74 7.34 14.06 4.23
N TRP A 75 7.04 13.84 2.94
CA TRP A 75 7.92 13.06 2.07
C TRP A 75 9.28 13.72 1.82
N GLU A 76 9.34 15.04 1.71
CA GLU A 76 10.60 15.80 1.68
C GLU A 76 11.42 15.58 2.96
N SER A 77 10.78 15.55 4.13
CA SER A 77 11.45 15.29 5.40
C SER A 77 12.09 13.90 5.49
N LEU A 78 11.60 12.94 4.69
CA LEU A 78 12.17 11.60 4.55
C LEU A 78 13.30 11.53 3.51
N GLY A 79 13.69 12.67 2.92
CA GLY A 79 14.73 12.75 1.90
C GLY A 79 14.27 12.36 0.50
N MET A 80 12.96 12.32 0.23
CA MET A 80 12.42 12.06 -1.10
C MET A 80 12.48 13.32 -1.97
N SER A 81 12.63 13.15 -3.27
CA SER A 81 12.45 14.24 -4.24
C SER A 81 10.97 14.37 -4.58
N VAL A 82 10.35 15.51 -4.24
CA VAL A 82 8.90 15.69 -4.31
C VAL A 82 8.51 16.73 -5.36
N ARG A 83 7.38 16.49 -6.03
CA ARG A 83 6.73 17.45 -6.92
C ARG A 83 5.21 17.42 -6.72
N ILE A 84 4.62 18.60 -6.55
CA ILE A 84 3.18 18.79 -6.58
C ILE A 84 2.75 19.13 -8.02
N ALA A 85 1.75 18.42 -8.54
CA ALA A 85 1.08 18.73 -9.79
C ALA A 85 -0.25 19.41 -9.46
N ASP A 86 -0.31 20.74 -9.55
CA ASP A 86 -1.40 21.59 -9.07
C ASP A 86 -2.11 22.36 -10.20
N SER A 87 -2.00 21.89 -11.44
CA SER A 87 -2.67 22.50 -12.59
C SER A 87 -4.20 22.32 -12.60
N THR A 88 -4.75 21.62 -11.60
CA THR A 88 -6.20 21.41 -11.42
C THR A 88 -6.60 21.73 -9.97
N PRO A 89 -7.90 21.90 -9.67
CA PRO A 89 -8.37 22.04 -8.30
C PRO A 89 -8.04 20.85 -7.38
N TRP A 90 -7.67 19.70 -7.94
CA TRP A 90 -7.31 18.48 -7.23
C TRP A 90 -5.83 18.17 -7.46
N PRO A 91 -4.91 18.74 -6.66
CA PRO A 91 -3.49 18.50 -6.83
C PRO A 91 -3.12 17.05 -6.53
N SER A 92 -2.13 16.52 -7.25
CA SER A 92 -1.47 15.26 -6.93
C SER A 92 -0.04 15.52 -6.47
N VAL A 93 0.47 14.69 -5.57
CA VAL A 93 1.86 14.75 -5.10
C VAL A 93 2.58 13.50 -5.61
N TYR A 94 3.75 13.69 -6.19
CA TYR A 94 4.63 12.60 -6.63
C TYR A 94 5.96 12.72 -5.91
N ALA A 95 6.50 11.58 -5.47
CA ALA A 95 7.79 11.52 -4.82
C ALA A 95 8.62 10.35 -5.35
N GLU A 96 9.93 10.56 -5.46
CA GLU A 96 10.90 9.55 -5.91
C GLU A 96 12.11 9.48 -4.97
N GLY A 97 12.67 8.28 -4.82
CA GLY A 97 13.80 8.01 -3.94
C GLY A 97 13.45 7.99 -2.45
N GLY A 98 14.49 7.99 -1.59
CA GLY A 98 14.33 7.83 -0.15
C GLY A 98 14.08 6.36 0.25
N PRO A 99 13.10 6.07 1.13
CA PRO A 99 12.85 4.71 1.63
C PRO A 99 12.18 3.78 0.61
N VAL A 100 11.58 4.33 -0.45
CA VAL A 100 10.87 3.59 -1.49
C VAL A 100 11.36 4.00 -2.88
N LEU A 101 10.93 3.32 -3.95
CA LEU A 101 11.24 3.73 -5.32
C LEU A 101 10.49 5.01 -5.68
N ARG A 102 9.17 5.00 -5.46
CA ARG A 102 8.28 6.13 -5.72
C ARG A 102 7.02 6.06 -4.88
N ALA A 103 6.39 7.20 -4.66
CA ALA A 103 5.08 7.33 -4.05
C ALA A 103 4.22 8.37 -4.78
N ALA A 104 2.90 8.21 -4.68
CA ALA A 104 1.92 9.16 -5.20
C ALA A 104 0.78 9.36 -4.21
N PHE A 105 0.31 10.60 -4.09
CA PHE A 105 -0.87 10.98 -3.35
C PHE A 105 -1.79 11.75 -4.27
N ASP A 106 -2.94 11.16 -4.56
CA ASP A 106 -3.95 11.73 -5.43
C ASP A 106 -5.11 12.25 -4.60
N THR A 107 -5.40 13.54 -4.72
CA THR A 107 -6.55 14.15 -4.03
C THR A 107 -7.88 13.91 -4.76
N SER A 108 -7.86 13.30 -5.94
CA SER A 108 -9.06 12.95 -6.70
C SER A 108 -8.85 11.66 -7.49
N ALA A 109 -8.62 10.56 -6.76
CA ALA A 109 -8.64 9.22 -7.33
C ALA A 109 -10.07 8.78 -7.70
N ALA A 110 -10.23 7.54 -8.18
CA ALA A 110 -11.53 6.98 -8.53
C ALA A 110 -12.54 7.08 -7.37
N ASP A 111 -13.84 7.11 -7.68
CA ASP A 111 -14.91 7.19 -6.68
C ASP A 111 -14.84 8.43 -5.75
N ASP A 112 -14.30 9.56 -6.25
CA ASP A 112 -14.12 10.80 -5.48
C ASP A 112 -13.41 10.56 -4.14
N SER A 113 -12.23 9.95 -4.20
CA SER A 113 -11.47 9.52 -3.03
C SER A 113 -10.06 10.13 -3.00
N TYR A 114 -9.45 10.09 -1.82
CA TYR A 114 -8.01 10.22 -1.67
C TYR A 114 -7.36 8.85 -1.83
N GLN A 115 -6.21 8.81 -2.50
CA GLN A 115 -5.39 7.61 -2.63
C GLN A 115 -3.94 7.94 -2.31
N ILE A 116 -3.32 7.14 -1.45
CA ILE A 116 -1.87 7.12 -1.25
C ILE A 116 -1.37 5.77 -1.75
N VAL A 117 -0.36 5.78 -2.61
CA VAL A 117 0.30 4.57 -3.12
C VAL A 117 1.81 4.71 -3.06
N ALA A 118 2.50 3.62 -2.71
CA ALA A 118 3.95 3.53 -2.74
C ALA A 118 4.40 2.24 -3.42
N VAL A 119 5.56 2.31 -4.08
CA VAL A 119 6.19 1.18 -4.78
C VAL A 119 7.62 1.04 -4.30
N ALA A 120 8.01 -0.18 -3.93
CA ALA A 120 9.36 -0.49 -3.47
C ALA A 120 10.35 -0.56 -4.66
N PRO A 121 11.66 -0.44 -4.40
CA PRO A 121 12.67 -0.77 -5.40
C PRO A 121 12.59 -2.25 -5.80
N CYS A 122 12.97 -2.55 -7.04
CA CYS A 122 13.08 -3.93 -7.51
C CYS A 122 14.25 -4.63 -6.80
N ALA A 123 13.94 -5.66 -6.01
CA ALA A 123 14.91 -6.43 -5.24
C ALA A 123 15.12 -7.82 -5.84
N GLU A 124 16.16 -8.51 -5.38
CA GLU A 124 16.36 -9.92 -5.72
C GLU A 124 15.24 -10.80 -5.17
N GLY A 125 14.75 -11.72 -6.00
CA GLY A 125 13.71 -12.67 -5.62
C GLY A 125 12.87 -13.11 -6.82
N ASP A 126 12.12 -14.19 -6.64
CA ASP A 126 11.04 -14.59 -7.52
C ASP A 126 9.70 -14.22 -6.84
N TYR A 127 8.89 -13.43 -7.51
CA TYR A 127 7.63 -12.93 -6.94
C TYR A 127 6.64 -14.06 -6.64
N HIS A 128 6.68 -15.16 -7.40
CA HIS A 128 5.79 -16.30 -7.18
C HIS A 128 6.17 -17.06 -5.91
N ASP A 129 7.47 -17.27 -5.68
CA ASP A 129 7.94 -17.93 -4.46
C ASP A 129 7.63 -17.08 -3.21
N LEU A 130 7.84 -15.76 -3.30
CA LEU A 130 7.44 -14.82 -2.23
C LEU A 130 5.95 -14.86 -1.96
N LEU A 131 5.11 -14.91 -3.00
CA LEU A 131 3.66 -15.01 -2.84
C LEU A 131 3.25 -16.31 -2.13
N LEU A 132 3.87 -17.44 -2.49
CA LEU A 132 3.60 -18.72 -1.83
C LEU A 132 3.99 -18.70 -0.35
N GLU A 133 5.16 -18.15 -0.04
CA GLU A 133 5.64 -18.03 1.34
C GLU A 133 4.76 -17.10 2.17
N ASP A 134 4.41 -15.92 1.64
CA ASP A 134 3.56 -14.96 2.33
C ASP A 134 2.13 -15.53 2.53
N ASN A 135 1.61 -16.30 1.58
CA ASN A 135 0.33 -16.99 1.74
C ASN A 135 0.40 -18.14 2.76
N ALA A 136 1.53 -18.85 2.85
CA ALA A 136 1.72 -19.89 3.87
C ALA A 136 1.74 -19.29 5.28
N GLN A 137 2.38 -18.13 5.46
CA GLN A 137 2.35 -17.37 6.72
C GLN A 137 0.92 -16.96 7.09
N ARG A 138 0.18 -16.38 6.14
CA ARG A 138 -1.24 -16.01 6.34
C ARG A 138 -2.11 -17.23 6.67
N ALA A 139 -1.90 -18.36 6.01
CA ALA A 139 -2.60 -19.61 6.30
C ALA A 139 -2.28 -20.17 7.70
N ALA A 140 -1.09 -19.87 8.23
CA ALA A 140 -0.71 -20.18 9.61
C ALA A 140 -1.29 -19.19 10.64
N GLY A 141 -2.03 -18.16 10.19
CA GLY A 141 -2.64 -17.14 11.03
C GLY A 141 -1.74 -15.94 11.32
N GLU A 142 -0.60 -15.81 10.63
CA GLU A 142 0.25 -14.62 10.73
C GLU A 142 -0.37 -13.44 9.96
N VAL A 143 -0.28 -12.24 10.54
CA VAL A 143 -0.68 -10.99 9.90
C VAL A 143 0.57 -10.31 9.38
N LEU A 144 0.67 -10.12 8.07
CA LEU A 144 1.82 -9.47 7.45
C LEU A 144 1.60 -7.96 7.36
N PRO A 145 2.67 -7.13 7.33
CA PRO A 145 2.54 -5.70 7.11
C PRO A 145 1.69 -5.39 5.89
N GLY A 146 0.66 -4.58 6.07
CA GLY A 146 -0.29 -4.17 5.04
C GLY A 146 -1.57 -5.02 5.01
N ASP A 147 -1.62 -6.12 5.77
CA ASP A 147 -2.83 -6.93 5.93
C ASP A 147 -3.83 -6.27 6.91
N GLU A 148 -3.39 -5.27 7.68
CA GLU A 148 -4.23 -4.56 8.64
C GLU A 148 -5.37 -3.80 7.94
N GLY A 149 -6.60 -4.02 8.40
CA GLY A 149 -7.78 -3.36 7.83
C GLY A 149 -8.23 -3.92 6.46
N VAL A 150 -7.57 -4.96 5.94
CA VAL A 150 -8.08 -5.71 4.78
C VAL A 150 -9.39 -6.38 5.17
N ARG A 151 -10.49 -5.93 4.57
CA ARG A 151 -11.76 -6.65 4.68
C ARG A 151 -11.70 -7.84 3.74
N VAL A 152 -11.54 -9.04 4.31
CA VAL A 152 -11.70 -10.29 3.56
C VAL A 152 -13.10 -10.28 2.96
N LYS A 153 -13.19 -10.13 1.63
CA LYS A 153 -14.44 -10.41 0.94
C LYS A 153 -14.65 -11.91 1.03
N PRO A 154 -15.82 -12.40 1.52
CA PRO A 154 -16.10 -13.82 1.52
C PRO A 154 -15.89 -14.37 0.11
N ASP A 155 -15.15 -15.47 -0.04
CA ASP A 155 -15.07 -16.13 -1.35
C ASP A 155 -16.52 -16.56 -1.71
N PRO A 156 -17.07 -16.16 -2.86
CA PRO A 156 -18.39 -16.61 -3.29
C PRO A 156 -18.52 -18.13 -3.39
N ARG A 157 -17.39 -18.86 -3.42
CA ARG A 157 -17.30 -20.33 -3.44
C ARG A 157 -17.22 -20.96 -2.05
N GLU A 158 -16.93 -20.19 -1.01
CA GLU A 158 -16.98 -20.68 0.37
C GLU A 158 -18.44 -20.79 0.82
N THR A 159 -18.86 -22.01 1.15
CA THR A 159 -20.20 -22.22 1.70
C THR A 159 -20.20 -21.70 3.14
N PRO A 160 -21.17 -20.85 3.54
CA PRO A 160 -21.26 -20.41 4.93
C PRO A 160 -21.35 -21.64 5.85
N PRO A 161 -20.66 -21.62 7.01
CA PRO A 161 -20.81 -22.70 7.98
C PRO A 161 -22.28 -22.84 8.36
N GLN A 162 -22.83 -24.05 8.25
CA GLN A 162 -24.21 -24.32 8.67
C GLN A 162 -24.36 -23.94 10.13
N ALA A 163 -25.33 -23.07 10.42
CA ALA A 163 -25.74 -22.79 11.79
C ALA A 163 -26.17 -24.11 12.43
N GLY A 164 -25.39 -24.59 13.40
CA GLY A 164 -25.76 -25.74 14.22
C GLY A 164 -27.09 -25.45 14.95
N PRO A 165 -27.86 -26.49 15.28
CA PRO A 165 -29.18 -26.31 15.88
C PRO A 165 -29.07 -25.59 17.22
N THR A 166 -29.82 -24.50 17.35
CA THR A 166 -30.02 -23.77 18.60
C THR A 166 -30.63 -24.74 19.64
N PRO A 167 -30.05 -24.89 20.84
CA PRO A 167 -30.70 -25.63 21.91
C PRO A 167 -31.95 -24.86 22.34
N SER A 168 -33.12 -25.49 22.23
CA SER A 168 -34.35 -25.01 22.86
C SER A 168 -34.26 -25.24 24.37
N GLU A 169 -34.56 -24.21 25.17
CA GLU A 169 -34.85 -24.32 26.61
C GLU A 169 -36.14 -25.09 26.88
#